data_AF-L9ZHY6-F1
#
_entry.id   AF-L9ZHY6-F1
#
_cell.length_a   1.000
_cell.length_b   1.000
_cell.length_c   1.000
_cell.angle_alpha   90.00
_cell.angle_beta   90.00
_cell.angle_gamma   90.00
#
_symmetry.space_group_name_H-M   'P 1'
#
loop_
_entity.id
_entity.type
_entity.pdbx_description
1 polymer ?
#
loop_
_entity_poly.entity_id
_entity_poly.type
_entity_poly.pdbx_seq_one_letter_code
_entity_poly.pdbx_strand_id
1 'polypeptide(L)' 'MTTDSRDEPPRCPDCGAPIPERDPLVGWWLCDDCLLALDDDGTQIA' A
#
# COMPACT_ATOMS: atom_id res chain seq x y z
N MET A 1 7.63 20.46 -5.93
CA MET A 1 6.70 19.81 -5.00
C MET A 1 6.01 18.75 -5.83
N THR A 2 6.53 17.54 -5.84
CA THR A 2 5.97 16.46 -6.65
C THR A 2 4.82 15.87 -5.85
N THR A 3 3.62 16.39 -6.11
CA THR A 3 2.37 15.78 -5.66
C THR A 3 2.23 14.49 -6.46
N ASP A 4 2.54 13.37 -5.83
CA ASP A 4 2.26 12.05 -6.39
C ASP A 4 0.74 11.89 -6.45
N SER A 5 0.17 12.14 -7.63
CA SER A 5 -1.27 12.12 -7.89
C SER A 5 -1.80 10.71 -8.14
N ARG A 6 -1.54 9.76 -7.24
CA ARG A 6 -2.49 8.66 -7.03
C ARG A 6 -3.49 9.14 -5.97
N ASP A 7 -4.54 9.80 -6.43
CA ASP A 7 -5.63 10.35 -5.58
C ASP A 7 -6.40 9.22 -4.85
N GLU A 8 -6.17 7.96 -5.22
CA GLU A 8 -6.77 6.78 -4.63
C GLU A 8 -5.73 5.88 -3.94
N PRO A 9 -5.88 5.60 -2.62
CA PRO A 9 -5.02 4.67 -1.92
C PRO A 9 -5.14 3.27 -2.52
N PRO A 10 -4.02 2.54 -2.71
CA PRO A 10 -4.08 1.17 -3.22
C PRO A 10 -4.92 0.30 -2.28
N ARG A 11 -5.66 -0.65 -2.85
CA ARG A 11 -6.46 -1.60 -2.06
C ARG A 11 -5.69 -2.89 -1.85
N CYS A 12 -5.81 -3.45 -0.65
CA CYS A 12 -5.29 -4.76 -0.35
C CYS A 12 -5.98 -5.81 -1.24
N PRO A 13 -5.24 -6.65 -1.98
CA PRO A 13 -5.83 -7.68 -2.83
C PRO A 13 -6.47 -8.82 -2.03
N ASP A 14 -6.08 -8.99 -0.76
CA ASP A 14 -6.59 -10.08 0.10
C ASP A 14 -7.93 -9.70 0.75
N CYS A 15 -7.97 -8.59 1.49
CA CYS A 15 -9.18 -8.14 2.19
C CYS A 15 -9.97 -7.03 1.49
N GLY A 16 -9.44 -6.41 0.43
CA GLY A 16 -10.09 -5.28 -0.26
C GLY A 16 -10.06 -3.95 0.49
N ALA A 17 -9.44 -3.91 1.68
CA ALA A 17 -9.30 -2.70 2.49
C ALA A 17 -8.39 -1.67 1.80
N PRO A 18 -8.70 -0.37 1.85
CA PRO A 18 -7.79 0.67 1.35
C PRO A 18 -6.55 0.75 2.24
N ILE A 19 -5.38 0.86 1.64
CA ILE A 19 -4.09 1.00 2.34
C ILE A 19 -3.77 2.51 2.36
N PRO A 20 -3.94 3.18 3.51
CA PRO A 20 -3.97 4.63 3.59
C PRO A 20 -2.60 5.27 3.31
N GLU A 21 -1.50 4.57 3.62
CA GLU A 21 -0.15 5.10 3.48
C GLU A 21 0.89 4.02 3.19
N ARG A 22 2.00 4.46 2.59
CA ARG A 22 3.19 3.64 2.35
C ARG A 22 4.10 3.73 3.55
N ASP A 23 4.59 2.60 4.04
CA ASP A 23 5.46 2.55 5.21
C ASP A 23 6.78 3.30 4.90
N PRO A 24 7.14 4.32 5.69
CA PRO A 24 8.30 5.17 5.42
C PRO A 24 9.63 4.50 5.77
N LEU A 25 9.65 3.43 6.57
CA LEU A 25 10.89 2.74 6.94
C LEU A 25 11.38 1.84 5.83
N VAL A 26 10.46 1.26 5.08
CA VAL A 26 10.74 0.17 4.16
C VAL A 26 10.27 0.45 2.73
N GLY A 27 9.41 1.47 2.55
CA GLY A 27 8.98 1.93 1.24
C GLY A 27 7.93 1.04 0.56
N TRP A 28 7.32 0.11 1.29
CA TRP A 28 6.20 -0.71 0.82
C TRP A 28 4.88 -0.33 1.49
N TRP A 29 3.78 -0.67 0.86
CA TRP A 29 2.44 -0.44 1.38
C TRP A 29 2.08 -1.57 2.34
N LEU A 30 1.65 -1.24 3.55
CA LEU A 30 1.26 -2.23 4.56
C LEU A 30 -0.23 -2.09 4.86
N CYS A 31 -0.98 -3.17 4.66
CA CYS A 31 -2.39 -3.20 5.05
C CYS A 31 -2.53 -3.44 6.56
N ASP A 32 -3.20 -2.54 7.29
CA ASP A 32 -3.44 -2.68 8.74
C ASP A 32 -4.34 -3.87 9.11
N ASP A 33 -5.35 -4.19 8.28
CA ASP A 33 -6.28 -5.31 8.56
C ASP A 33 -5.62 -6.69 8.41
N CYS A 34 -4.85 -6.86 7.34
CA CYS A 34 -4.29 -8.14 6.94
C CYS A 34 -2.79 -8.26 7.26
N LEU A 35 -2.15 -7.17 7.70
CA LEU A 35 -0.69 -7.03 7.84
C LEU A 35 0.06 -7.44 6.56
N LEU A 36 -0.60 -7.24 5.41
CA LEU A 36 -0.09 -7.65 4.11
C LEU A 36 0.84 -6.58 3.54
N ALA A 37 2.04 -7.00 3.19
CA ALA A 37 3.04 -6.20 2.51
C ALA A 37 2.76 -6.15 1.00
N LEU A 38 2.74 -4.96 0.40
CA LEU A 38 2.67 -4.78 -1.06
C LEU A 38 3.78 -3.85 -1.55
N ASP A 39 4.38 -4.16 -2.70
CA ASP A 39 5.33 -3.28 -3.37
C ASP A 39 4.63 -2.11 -4.10
N ASP A 40 5.40 -1.28 -4.79
CA ASP A 40 4.91 -0.09 -5.52
C ASP A 40 3.97 -0.42 -6.70
N ASP A 41 4.06 -1.65 -7.22
CA ASP A 41 3.19 -2.20 -8.28
C ASP A 41 1.89 -2.78 -7.69
N GLY A 42 1.80 -2.91 -6.36
CA GLY A 42 0.70 -3.59 -5.67
C GLY A 42 0.86 -5.11 -5.62
N THR A 43 2.05 -5.62 -5.91
CA THR A 43 2.37 -7.05 -5.80
C THR A 43 2.69 -7.39 -4.34
N GLN A 44 2.15 -8.51 -3.86
CA GLN A 44 2.42 -8.97 -2.51
C GLN A 44 3.90 -9.36 -2.34
N ILE A 45 4.50 -8.82 -1.28
CA ILE A 45 5.83 -9.20 -0.81
C ILE A 45 5.63 -10.17 0.35
N ALA A 46 6.20 -11.37 0.22
CA ALA A 46 5.97 -12.50 1.13
C ALA A 46 6.67 -12.35 2.48
#